data_AF-A0A1G6RK44-F1
#
_entry.id   AF-A0A1G6RK44-F1
#
_cell.length_a   1.000
_cell.length_b   1.000
_cell.length_c   1.000
_cell.angle_alpha   90.00
_cell.angle_beta   90.00
_cell.angle_gamma   90.00
#
_symmetry.space_group_name_H-M   'P 1'
#
loop_
_entity.id
_entity.type
_entity.pdbx_description
1 polymer ?
#
loop_
_entity_poly.entity_id
_entity_poly.type
_entity_poly.pdbx_seq_one_letter_code
_entity_poly.pdbx_strand_id
1 'polypeptide(L)' 'MTKTDDPFDCQSCGETVPFDEARRTKTMGGLDPTKWQTLCCPSCGSRLQTIYVGE' A
#
# COMPACT_ATOMS: atom_id res chain seq x y z
N MET A 1 7.91 12.67 -5.70
CA MET A 1 8.60 11.39 -5.42
C MET A 1 7.84 10.71 -4.31
N THR A 2 6.96 9.78 -4.65
CA THR A 2 6.31 8.90 -3.67
C THR A 2 7.41 8.05 -3.07
N LYS A 3 7.75 8.26 -1.79
CA LYS A 3 8.80 7.50 -1.11
C LYS A 3 8.26 6.10 -0.83
N THR A 4 8.39 5.22 -1.82
CA THR A 4 8.13 3.78 -1.71
C THR A 4 9.18 3.04 -0.87
N ASP A 5 10.04 3.76 -0.16
CA ASP A 5 11.08 3.19 0.70
C ASP A 5 10.77 3.37 2.19
N ASP A 6 9.84 4.28 2.53
CA ASP A 6 9.43 4.50 3.91
C ASP A 6 8.40 3.43 4.36
N PRO A 7 8.53 2.90 5.58
CA PRO A 7 7.56 1.94 6.12
C PRO A 7 6.21 2.62 6.42
N PHE A 8 5.14 1.83 6.35
CA PHE A 8 3.76 2.26 6.58
C PHE A 8 3.29 1.84 7.97
N ASP A 9 2.78 2.78 8.74
CA ASP A 9 2.20 2.47 10.03
C ASP A 9 0.73 2.06 9.90
N CYS A 10 0.40 0.85 10.33
CA CYS A 10 -0.96 0.35 10.25
C CYS A 10 -1.79 0.89 11.42
N GLN A 11 -2.66 1.86 11.13
CA GLN A 11 -3.60 2.43 12.11
C GLN A 11 -4.58 1.40 12.73
N SER A 12 -4.69 0.20 12.13
CA SER A 12 -5.63 -0.83 12.56
C SER A 12 -5.05 -1.80 13.59
N CYS A 13 -3.78 -2.16 13.46
CA CYS A 13 -3.10 -3.11 14.35
C CYS A 13 -1.87 -2.49 15.06
N GLY A 14 -1.48 -1.27 14.71
CA GLY A 14 -0.31 -0.57 15.23
C GLY A 14 1.03 -1.10 14.72
N GLU A 15 1.01 -1.93 13.66
CA GLU A 15 2.23 -2.54 13.13
C GLU A 15 2.85 -1.69 12.04
N THR A 16 4.17 -1.53 12.10
CA THR A 16 4.96 -0.86 11.07
C THR A 16 5.31 -1.86 9.97
N VAL A 17 4.74 -1.66 8.78
CA VAL A 17 4.83 -2.56 7.62
C VAL A 17 5.77 -1.94 6.57
N PRO A 18 6.90 -2.58 6.24
CA PRO A 18 7.77 -2.09 5.17
C PRO A 18 7.08 -2.20 3.79
N PHE A 19 7.45 -1.33 2.86
CA PHE A 19 6.84 -1.29 1.52
C PHE A 19 6.91 -2.63 0.75
N ASP A 20 8.01 -3.37 0.92
CA ASP A 20 8.23 -4.65 0.24
C ASP A 20 7.31 -5.75 0.78
N GLU A 21 7.00 -5.72 2.09
CA GLU A 21 6.08 -6.67 2.73
C GLU A 21 4.61 -6.27 2.60
N ALA A 22 4.34 -5.00 2.31
CA ALA A 22 2.98 -4.50 2.14
C ALA A 22 2.28 -5.24 0.99
N ARG A 23 1.15 -5.86 1.28
CA ARG A 23 0.40 -6.66 0.31
C ARG A 23 -0.23 -5.72 -0.72
N ARG A 24 0.27 -5.78 -1.96
CA ARG A 24 -0.22 -4.99 -3.09
C ARG A 24 -1.50 -5.59 -3.65
N THR A 25 -2.53 -4.77 -3.74
CA THR A 25 -3.82 -5.14 -4.31
C THR A 25 -4.22 -4.16 -5.41
N LYS A 26 -5.03 -4.64 -6.37
CA LYS A 26 -5.61 -3.79 -7.42
C LYS A 26 -6.37 -2.64 -6.77
N THR A 27 -6.26 -1.44 -7.34
CA THR A 27 -7.03 -0.28 -6.88
C THR A 27 -8.53 -0.55 -6.88
N MET A 28 -9.20 -0.08 -5.83
CA MET A 28 -10.65 0.05 -5.84
C MET A 28 -11.03 1.31 -6.64
N GLY A 29 -11.91 1.16 -7.63
CA GLY A 29 -12.58 2.28 -8.32
C GLY A 29 -11.76 2.92 -9.45
N GLY A 30 -11.92 2.40 -10.67
CA GLY A 30 -11.67 3.10 -11.95
C GLY A 30 -10.24 3.57 -12.26
N LEU A 31 -9.33 3.57 -11.30
CA LEU A 31 -7.93 3.95 -11.47
C LEU A 31 -7.16 2.84 -12.17
N ASP A 32 -6.26 3.22 -13.07
CA ASP A 32 -5.43 2.30 -13.84
C ASP A 32 -4.67 1.36 -12.88
N PRO A 33 -4.97 0.04 -12.87
CA PRO A 33 -4.39 -0.91 -11.92
C PRO A 33 -2.92 -1.20 -12.20
N THR A 34 -2.39 -0.73 -13.33
CA THR A 34 -0.95 -0.82 -13.65
C THR A 34 -0.16 0.34 -13.07
N LYS A 35 -0.81 1.50 -12.86
CA LYS A 35 -0.17 2.73 -12.36
C LYS A 35 -0.49 3.04 -10.91
N TRP A 36 -1.60 2.52 -10.40
CA TRP A 36 -2.01 2.72 -9.02
C TRP A 36 -2.13 1.38 -8.30
N GLN A 37 -1.62 1.33 -7.08
CA GLN A 37 -1.74 0.15 -6.23
C GLN A 37 -2.17 0.54 -4.82
N THR A 38 -2.98 -0.32 -4.22
CA THR A 38 -3.37 -0.18 -2.81
C THR A 38 -2.55 -1.14 -1.98
N LEU A 39 -1.83 -0.60 -1.02
CA LEU A 39 -1.06 -1.34 -0.03
C LEU A 39 -1.98 -1.72 1.12
N CYS A 40 -1.91 -2.98 1.53
CA CYS A 40 -2.60 -3.50 2.69
C CYS A 40 -1.58 -4.11 3.66
N CYS A 41 -1.90 -4.04 4.95
CA CYS A 41 -1.11 -4.67 5.99
C CYS A 41 -1.13 -6.20 5.81
N PRO A 42 0.03 -6.87 5.79
CA PRO A 42 0.09 -8.33 5.65
C PRO A 42 -0.49 -9.05 6.86
N SER A 43 -0.40 -8.46 8.05
CA SER A 43 -0.84 -9.07 9.32
C SER A 43 -2.35 -9.01 9.54
N CYS A 44 -2.98 -7.85 9.30
CA CYS A 44 -4.43 -7.67 9.56
C CYS A 44 -5.27 -7.48 8.29
N GLY A 45 -4.65 -7.26 7.13
CA GLY A 45 -5.36 -7.01 5.86
C GLY A 45 -5.93 -5.59 5.71
N SER A 46 -5.81 -4.74 6.73
CA SER A 46 -6.29 -3.35 6.65
C SER A 46 -5.53 -2.54 5.61
N ARG A 47 -6.24 -1.64 4.93
CA ARG A 47 -5.65 -0.73 3.93
C ARG A 47 -4.67 0.22 4.62
N LEU A 48 -3.46 0.30 4.08
CA LEU A 48 -2.41 1.22 4.51
C LEU A 48 -2.50 2.51 3.70
N GLN A 49 -2.13 2.46 2.41
CA GLN A 49 -2.09 3.63 1.54
C GLN A 49 -2.31 3.24 0.09
N THR A 50 -2.84 4.16 -0.71
CA THR A 50 -2.85 4.02 -2.18
C THR A 50 -1.74 4.85 -2.75
N ILE A 51 -0.87 4.23 -3.54
CA ILE A 51 0.30 4.86 -4.12
C ILE A 51 0.26 4.77 -5.64
N TYR A 52 0.92 5.74 -6.28
CA TYR A 52 1.21 5.70 -7.71
C TYR A 52 2.55 4.98 -7.91
N VAL A 53 2.54 3.94 -8.74
CA VAL A 53 3.68 3.09 -9.13
C VAL A 53 3.97 3.15 -10.63
N GLY A 54 3.27 4.01 -11.39
CA GLY A 54 3.58 4.23 -12.79
C GLY A 54 4.93 4.94 -12.95
N GLU A 55 5.63 4.64 -14.05
CA GLU A 55 6.82 5.40 -14.49
C GLU A 55 6.47 6.81 -14.95
#